data_AF-A0A5F5PYW6-F1
#
_entry.id   AF-A0A5F5PYW6-F1
#
_cell.length_a   1.000
_cell.length_b   1.000
_cell.length_c   1.000
_cell.angle_alpha   90.00
_cell.angle_beta   90.00
_cell.angle_gamma   90.00
#
_symmetry.space_group_name_H-M   'P 1'
#
loop_
_entity.id
_entity.type
_entity.pdbx_description
1 polymer ?
#
loop_
_entity_poly.entity_id
_entity_poly.type
_entity_poly.pdbx_seq_one_letter_code
_entity_poly.pdbx_strand_id
1 'polypeptide(L)'
;MPGNRPPRVRSGNEPRPAPATEPAGPGAWAHSRAALDRLERLLRCSRCNIFGLRPVDYADSENMKSLLLLPEKNESSSTSRCSVMSTGQHRGGPRVLIGSGLSSEQQKMLSELAAVLKAKKCTEFDSTVTHVIVPGDTIQSTLKYMLGILNGCWILKFEWVKVCLQRKEYEQEEKYEIPEGPQRGRLNREQLLPKLFDGCYFYFGGTFKHHPKDNLIKLVTAAGGQILSRKPKPDSDVTQTINTVAYHAKPDSDQRLCTQYIIYEDLSNHRPEKVRQGKVWMAPSSWFIDCVMSFELLPLDS
;
A
#
# COMPACT_ATOMS: atom_id res chain seq x y z
N MET A 1 45.54 48.07 -52.69
CA MET A 1 44.77 48.71 -51.61
C MET A 1 43.47 49.26 -52.18
N PRO A 2 42.32 48.63 -51.89
CA PRO A 2 41.21 49.43 -51.35
C PRO A 2 40.30 48.68 -50.35
N GLY A 3 39.57 49.45 -49.54
CA GLY A 3 38.20 49.13 -49.13
C GLY A 3 37.97 48.04 -48.09
N ASN A 4 38.19 48.34 -46.81
CA ASN A 4 37.71 47.52 -45.71
C ASN A 4 36.16 47.57 -45.63
N ARG A 5 35.47 46.42 -45.56
CA ARG A 5 34.02 46.32 -45.31
C ARG A 5 33.72 45.12 -44.39
N PRO A 6 33.06 45.31 -43.23
CA PRO A 6 32.70 44.19 -42.35
C PRO A 6 31.55 43.34 -42.95
N PRO A 7 31.47 42.04 -42.63
CA PRO A 7 30.42 41.15 -43.12
C PRO A 7 29.05 41.50 -42.51
N ARG A 8 28.01 41.54 -43.34
CA ARG A 8 26.66 41.92 -42.94
C ARG A 8 25.88 40.71 -42.40
N VAL A 9 26.07 40.41 -41.12
CA VAL A 9 25.33 39.34 -40.43
C VAL A 9 23.83 39.61 -40.49
N ARG A 10 23.06 38.68 -41.10
CA ARG A 10 21.60 38.68 -41.02
C ARG A 10 21.19 37.86 -39.79
N SER A 11 20.67 38.51 -38.75
CA SER A 11 19.97 37.79 -37.68
C SER A 11 18.68 37.22 -38.27
N GLY A 12 18.54 35.89 -38.25
CA GLY A 12 17.38 35.17 -38.81
C GLY A 12 16.30 34.79 -37.79
N ASN A 13 16.49 35.11 -36.51
CA ASN A 13 15.66 34.64 -35.41
C ASN A 13 14.84 35.79 -34.79
N GLU A 14 13.81 36.23 -35.50
CA GLU A 14 12.64 36.80 -34.82
C GLU A 14 11.68 35.65 -34.46
N PRO A 15 11.24 35.52 -33.20
CA PRO A 15 10.27 34.50 -32.83
C PRO A 15 8.92 34.83 -33.48
N ARG A 16 8.38 33.89 -34.26
CA ARG A 16 7.01 34.03 -34.80
C ARG A 16 6.01 34.15 -33.63
N PRO A 17 4.99 35.02 -33.72
CA PRO A 17 3.93 35.01 -32.72
C PRO A 17 3.26 33.64 -32.71
N ALA A 18 3.06 33.09 -31.50
CA ALA A 18 2.33 31.85 -31.34
C ALA A 18 0.88 32.03 -31.83
N PRO A 19 0.29 31.05 -32.54
CA PRO A 19 -1.13 31.10 -32.86
C PRO A 19 -1.94 31.15 -31.57
N ALA A 20 -2.96 32.00 -31.53
CA ALA A 20 -3.84 32.12 -30.36
C ALA A 20 -4.55 30.78 -30.12
N THR A 21 -4.16 30.07 -29.07
CA THR A 21 -4.86 28.86 -28.62
C THR A 21 -6.22 29.26 -28.08
N GLU A 22 -7.29 28.86 -28.76
CA GLU A 22 -8.64 28.99 -28.21
C GLU A 22 -8.74 28.29 -26.84
N PRO A 23 -9.50 28.85 -25.88
CA PRO A 23 -9.66 28.24 -24.57
C PRO A 23 -10.40 26.91 -24.70
N ALA A 24 -9.65 25.80 -24.59
CA ALA A 24 -10.18 24.46 -24.72
C ALA A 24 -11.40 24.23 -23.81
N GLY A 25 -12.52 23.80 -24.41
CA GLY A 25 -13.83 23.76 -23.75
C GLY A 25 -13.85 22.97 -22.44
N PRO A 26 -14.80 23.26 -21.52
CA PRO A 26 -14.68 22.88 -20.10
C PRO A 26 -14.37 21.41 -19.78
N GLY A 27 -14.80 20.47 -20.63
CA GLY A 27 -14.54 19.04 -20.47
C GLY A 27 -13.11 18.58 -20.81
N ALA A 28 -12.38 19.29 -21.67
CA ALA A 28 -11.12 18.81 -22.26
C ALA A 28 -10.01 18.45 -21.23
N TRP A 29 -10.02 19.11 -20.08
CA TRP A 29 -9.06 18.92 -19.00
C TRP A 29 -9.65 18.21 -17.76
N ALA A 30 -10.80 17.54 -17.87
CA ALA A 30 -11.44 16.87 -16.73
C ALA A 30 -10.56 15.75 -16.14
N HIS A 31 -10.07 14.82 -16.97
CA HIS A 31 -9.17 13.76 -16.53
C HIS A 31 -7.82 14.32 -16.04
N SER A 32 -7.28 15.33 -16.72
CA SER A 32 -6.02 15.99 -16.36
C SER A 32 -6.10 16.69 -15.00
N ARG A 33 -7.22 17.37 -14.69
CA ARG A 33 -7.48 17.98 -13.38
C ARG A 33 -7.68 16.94 -12.28
N ALA A 34 -8.39 15.85 -12.56
CA ALA A 34 -8.50 14.74 -11.61
C ALA A 34 -7.15 14.03 -11.35
N ALA A 35 -6.24 14.02 -12.34
CA ALA A 35 -4.88 13.53 -12.16
C ALA A 35 -3.99 14.52 -11.39
N LEU A 36 -4.12 15.83 -11.65
CA LEU A 36 -3.43 16.91 -10.93
C LEU A 36 -3.84 17.00 -9.47
N ASP A 37 -5.14 17.03 -9.16
CA ASP A 37 -5.67 17.01 -7.79
C ASP A 37 -5.18 15.77 -7.02
N ARG A 38 -5.17 14.61 -7.67
CA ARG A 38 -4.62 13.37 -7.10
C ARG A 38 -3.10 13.45 -6.88
N LEU A 39 -2.36 14.12 -7.74
CA LEU A 39 -0.91 14.34 -7.61
C LEU A 39 -0.62 15.36 -6.50
N GLU A 40 -1.35 16.47 -6.43
CA GLU A 40 -1.24 17.51 -5.40
C GLU A 40 -1.56 16.94 -4.01
N ARG A 41 -2.63 16.14 -3.90
CA ARG A 41 -3.00 15.42 -2.67
C ARG A 41 -1.99 14.33 -2.28
N LEU A 42 -1.24 13.79 -3.24
CA LEU A 42 -0.14 12.85 -2.99
C LEU A 42 1.14 13.57 -2.52
N LEU A 43 1.45 14.71 -3.12
CA LEU A 43 2.65 15.51 -2.86
C LEU A 43 2.59 16.25 -1.51
N ARG A 44 1.41 16.73 -1.10
CA ARG A 44 1.18 17.30 0.25
C ARG A 44 0.94 16.26 1.34
N CYS A 45 0.91 14.97 1.02
CA CYS A 45 0.68 13.94 2.03
C CYS A 45 1.92 13.78 2.93
N SER A 46 1.74 13.41 4.20
CA SER A 46 2.82 13.13 5.17
C SER A 46 3.58 11.82 4.88
N ARG A 47 3.73 11.45 3.60
CA ARG A 47 4.38 10.24 3.14
C ARG A 47 5.88 10.45 3.08
N CYS A 48 6.60 9.63 3.84
CA CYS A 48 8.02 9.42 3.65
C CYS A 48 8.26 8.35 2.58
N ASN A 49 9.42 8.42 1.91
CA ASN A 49 9.97 7.29 1.18
C ASN A 49 10.74 6.33 2.12
N ILE A 50 11.34 5.28 1.56
CA ILE A 50 12.13 4.30 2.32
C ILE A 50 13.33 4.89 3.09
N PHE A 51 13.73 6.14 2.88
CA PHE A 51 14.80 6.82 3.62
C PHE A 51 14.26 7.80 4.68
N GLY A 52 12.94 7.83 4.92
CA GLY A 52 12.30 8.76 5.85
C GLY A 52 12.03 10.16 5.27
N LEU A 53 12.38 10.41 4.00
CA LEU A 53 12.29 11.74 3.38
C LEU A 53 10.93 11.94 2.67
N ARG A 54 10.32 13.11 2.87
CA ARG A 54 9.05 13.55 2.27
C ARG A 54 9.29 14.32 0.97
N PRO A 55 8.27 14.56 0.12
CA PRO A 55 8.43 15.35 -1.11
C PRO A 55 9.02 16.75 -0.89
N VAL A 56 8.64 17.43 0.20
CA VAL A 56 9.16 18.76 0.57
C VAL A 56 10.65 18.74 0.92
N ASP A 57 11.19 17.62 1.39
CA ASP A 57 12.60 17.48 1.80
C ASP A 57 13.55 17.35 0.59
N TYR A 58 12.99 17.27 -0.64
CA TYR A 58 13.70 17.27 -1.93
C TYR A 58 13.54 18.59 -2.71
N ALA A 59 12.91 19.62 -2.13
CA ALA A 59 12.59 20.86 -2.84
C ALA A 59 13.64 21.95 -2.58
N ASP A 60 14.41 22.35 -3.60
CA ASP A 60 15.48 23.36 -3.46
C ASP A 60 14.98 24.80 -3.22
N SER A 61 13.77 25.14 -3.70
CA SER A 61 13.25 26.52 -3.66
C SER A 61 12.08 26.68 -2.68
N GLU A 62 12.03 27.81 -1.97
CA GLU A 62 10.95 28.13 -1.01
C GLU A 62 9.56 28.18 -1.67
N ASN A 63 9.47 28.57 -2.95
CA ASN A 63 8.23 28.52 -3.72
C ASN A 63 7.75 27.06 -3.92
N MET A 64 8.67 26.12 -4.15
CA MET A 64 8.31 24.70 -4.23
C MET A 64 7.98 24.14 -2.83
N LYS A 65 8.73 24.49 -1.80
CA LYS A 65 8.47 24.06 -0.42
C LYS A 65 7.09 24.50 0.06
N SER A 66 6.73 25.77 -0.11
CA SER A 66 5.42 26.31 0.30
C SER A 66 4.22 25.67 -0.42
N LEU A 67 4.39 25.16 -1.65
CA LEU A 67 3.36 24.39 -2.36
C LEU A 67 3.23 22.93 -1.85
N LEU A 68 4.30 22.36 -1.31
CA LEU A 68 4.38 20.98 -0.82
C LEU A 68 4.09 20.84 0.69
N LEU A 69 4.27 21.91 1.46
CA LEU A 69 3.86 21.96 2.86
C LEU A 69 2.34 21.81 2.99
N LEU A 70 1.91 21.12 4.04
CA LEU A 70 0.53 21.17 4.50
C LEU A 70 0.28 22.54 5.13
N PRO A 71 -0.92 23.14 4.97
CA PRO A 71 -1.30 24.29 5.77
C PRO A 71 -1.28 23.91 7.25
N GLU A 72 -0.52 24.65 8.05
CA GLU A 72 -0.30 24.32 9.46
C GLU A 72 -1.62 24.35 10.24
N LYS A 73 -1.98 23.21 10.82
CA LYS A 73 -3.14 23.11 11.70
C LYS A 73 -2.72 23.64 13.07
N ASN A 74 -2.84 24.95 13.25
CA ASN A 74 -2.50 25.62 14.51
C ASN A 74 -3.14 24.91 15.72
N GLU A 75 -2.34 24.73 16.77
CA GLU A 75 -2.74 24.07 18.02
C GLU A 75 -3.74 24.93 18.81
N SER A 76 -5.02 24.90 18.41
CA SER A 76 -6.17 25.24 19.26
C SER A 76 -7.51 24.90 18.60
N SER A 77 -8.50 24.59 19.44
CA SER A 77 -9.92 24.36 19.12
C SER A 77 -10.31 23.07 18.35
N SER A 78 -10.84 22.12 19.13
CA SER A 78 -11.77 21.04 18.72
C SER A 78 -11.26 19.91 17.82
N THR A 79 -11.67 18.68 18.17
CA THR A 79 -11.48 17.46 17.39
C THR A 79 -12.42 17.42 16.19
N SER A 80 -12.11 18.25 15.18
CA SER A 80 -12.52 18.01 13.81
C SER A 80 -11.82 16.74 13.30
N ARG A 81 -12.42 15.59 13.67
CA ARG A 81 -12.38 14.37 12.85
C ARG A 81 -12.92 14.78 11.49
N CYS A 82 -12.20 14.50 10.41
CA CYS A 82 -12.76 14.62 9.07
C CYS A 82 -13.90 13.61 8.94
N SER A 83 -15.13 14.04 9.22
CA SER A 83 -16.36 13.32 8.93
C SER A 83 -16.55 13.31 7.42
N VAL A 84 -15.76 12.49 6.74
CA VAL A 84 -15.92 12.21 5.31
C VAL A 84 -17.29 11.58 5.15
N MET A 85 -18.26 12.37 4.69
CA MET A 85 -19.53 11.85 4.21
C MET A 85 -19.19 10.97 3.00
N SER A 86 -19.17 9.64 3.20
CA SER A 86 -19.04 8.68 2.11
C SER A 86 -20.34 8.64 1.31
N THR A 87 -20.59 9.70 0.55
CA THR A 87 -21.55 9.68 -0.55
C THR A 87 -20.97 8.72 -1.58
N GLY A 88 -21.51 7.49 -1.60
CA GLY A 88 -20.90 6.33 -2.23
C GLY A 88 -20.68 6.45 -3.73
N GLN A 89 -19.60 7.14 -4.13
CA GLN A 89 -19.12 7.19 -5.50
C GLN A 89 -18.63 5.80 -5.89
N HIS A 90 -19.49 5.03 -6.56
CA HIS A 90 -19.13 3.76 -7.19
C HIS A 90 -17.84 3.94 -8.00
N ARG A 91 -16.74 3.37 -7.51
CA ARG A 91 -15.51 3.26 -8.29
C ARG A 91 -15.74 2.26 -9.40
N GLY A 92 -16.12 2.76 -10.58
CA GLY A 92 -16.45 1.99 -11.78
C GLY A 92 -15.28 1.27 -12.45
N GLY A 93 -14.36 0.70 -11.66
CA GLY A 93 -13.34 -0.22 -12.14
C GLY A 93 -13.88 -1.65 -12.27
N PRO A 94 -13.16 -2.54 -12.98
CA PRO A 94 -13.55 -3.94 -13.11
C PRO A 94 -13.57 -4.63 -11.73
N ARG A 95 -14.70 -5.28 -11.41
CA ARG A 95 -14.87 -6.05 -10.18
C ARG A 95 -14.31 -7.45 -10.35
N VAL A 96 -13.46 -7.88 -9.40
CA VAL A 96 -12.82 -9.20 -9.40
C VAL A 96 -13.01 -9.81 -8.01
N LEU A 97 -13.77 -10.91 -7.95
CA LEU A 97 -14.19 -11.58 -6.72
C LEU A 97 -13.42 -12.89 -6.52
N ILE A 98 -13.00 -13.19 -5.29
CA ILE A 98 -12.43 -14.49 -4.90
C ILE A 98 -13.03 -14.96 -3.56
N GLY A 99 -13.16 -16.27 -3.36
CA GLY A 99 -13.60 -16.84 -2.09
C GLY A 99 -12.44 -17.41 -1.27
N SER A 100 -12.33 -17.01 0.00
CA SER A 100 -11.47 -17.66 1.01
C SER A 100 -12.32 -18.59 1.87
N GLY A 101 -11.91 -19.86 2.01
CA GLY A 101 -12.51 -20.81 2.95
C GLY A 101 -14.03 -21.02 2.82
N LEU A 102 -14.60 -20.75 1.64
CA LEU A 102 -16.02 -20.94 1.33
C LEU A 102 -16.33 -22.41 0.99
N SER A 103 -17.51 -22.89 1.39
CA SER A 103 -18.04 -24.19 0.98
C SER A 103 -18.35 -24.27 -0.52
N SER A 104 -18.61 -25.46 -1.06
CA SER A 104 -19.00 -25.66 -2.47
C SER A 104 -20.26 -24.86 -2.86
N GLU A 105 -21.22 -24.77 -1.95
CA GLU A 105 -22.50 -24.06 -2.10
C GLU A 105 -22.27 -22.55 -2.07
N GLN A 106 -21.44 -22.07 -1.15
CA GLN A 106 -21.00 -20.67 -1.08
C GLN A 106 -20.18 -20.27 -2.33
N GLN A 107 -19.33 -21.16 -2.83
CA GLN A 107 -18.61 -20.97 -4.09
C GLN A 107 -19.57 -20.89 -5.29
N LYS A 108 -20.64 -21.70 -5.32
CA LYS A 108 -21.66 -21.65 -6.37
C LYS A 108 -22.42 -20.32 -6.34
N MET A 109 -22.90 -19.89 -5.16
CA MET A 109 -23.54 -18.58 -4.97
C MET A 109 -22.62 -17.41 -5.36
N LEU A 110 -21.32 -17.49 -5.06
CA LEU A 110 -20.35 -16.46 -5.49
C LEU A 110 -20.15 -16.44 -7.02
N SER A 111 -20.25 -17.59 -7.71
CA SER A 111 -20.24 -17.63 -9.18
C SER A 111 -21.51 -17.03 -9.78
N GLU A 112 -22.67 -17.30 -9.18
CA GLU A 112 -23.95 -16.72 -9.58
C GLU A 112 -23.94 -15.18 -9.42
N LEU A 113 -23.45 -14.68 -8.29
CA LEU A 113 -23.33 -13.25 -8.05
C LEU A 113 -22.36 -12.57 -9.01
N ALA A 114 -21.25 -13.23 -9.35
CA ALA A 114 -20.30 -12.72 -10.34
C ALA A 114 -20.98 -12.50 -11.71
N ALA A 115 -21.88 -13.40 -12.13
CA ALA A 115 -22.67 -13.22 -13.34
C ALA A 115 -23.67 -12.05 -13.23
N VAL A 116 -24.41 -11.94 -12.11
CA VAL A 116 -25.38 -10.85 -11.85
C VAL A 116 -24.69 -9.48 -11.86
N LEU A 117 -23.56 -9.34 -11.17
CA LEU A 117 -22.81 -8.08 -11.07
C LEU A 117 -21.87 -7.80 -12.26
N LYS A 118 -21.84 -8.69 -13.27
CA LYS A 118 -20.90 -8.67 -14.41
C LYS A 118 -19.42 -8.57 -13.97
N ALA A 119 -19.09 -9.24 -12.88
CA ALA A 119 -17.76 -9.28 -12.28
C ALA A 119 -16.97 -10.54 -12.70
N LYS A 120 -15.65 -10.45 -12.73
CA LYS A 120 -14.77 -11.63 -12.88
C LYS A 120 -14.78 -12.40 -11.56
N LYS A 121 -14.89 -13.73 -11.61
CA LYS A 121 -14.54 -14.59 -10.47
C LYS A 121 -13.18 -15.24 -10.71
N CYS A 122 -12.30 -15.21 -9.70
CA CYS A 122 -11.04 -15.95 -9.69
C CYS A 122 -11.10 -17.14 -8.73
N THR A 123 -10.32 -18.18 -9.03
CA THR A 123 -10.01 -19.28 -8.09
C THR A 123 -8.77 -18.97 -7.27
N GLU A 124 -7.70 -18.52 -7.92
CA GLU A 124 -6.43 -18.09 -7.30
C GLU A 124 -6.29 -16.57 -7.21
N PHE A 125 -5.45 -16.12 -6.26
CA PHE A 125 -5.26 -14.71 -5.98
C PHE A 125 -4.28 -14.06 -6.95
N ASP A 126 -4.68 -12.94 -7.55
CA ASP A 126 -3.85 -12.07 -8.40
C ASP A 126 -3.99 -10.60 -7.93
N SER A 127 -3.13 -9.69 -8.40
CA SER A 127 -3.17 -8.26 -8.02
C SER A 127 -4.34 -7.48 -8.62
N THR A 128 -5.18 -8.12 -9.44
CA THR A 128 -6.44 -7.55 -9.98
C THR A 128 -7.64 -7.83 -9.08
N VAL A 129 -7.52 -8.75 -8.11
CA VAL A 129 -8.56 -9.02 -7.09
C VAL A 129 -8.96 -7.73 -6.38
N THR A 130 -10.27 -7.46 -6.35
CA THR A 130 -10.83 -6.31 -5.63
C THR A 130 -11.66 -6.71 -4.42
N HIS A 131 -12.27 -7.89 -4.40
CA HIS A 131 -13.05 -8.38 -3.25
C HIS A 131 -12.62 -9.81 -2.86
N VAL A 132 -12.42 -10.05 -1.56
CA VAL A 132 -12.24 -11.39 -0.97
C VAL A 132 -13.43 -11.68 -0.06
N ILE A 133 -14.17 -12.75 -0.35
CA ILE A 133 -15.34 -13.15 0.44
C ILE A 133 -14.94 -14.25 1.42
N VAL A 134 -15.25 -14.07 2.71
CA VAL A 134 -15.07 -15.06 3.80
C VAL A 134 -16.42 -15.62 4.26
N PRO A 135 -16.50 -16.86 4.78
CA PRO A 135 -17.78 -17.52 5.06
C PRO A 135 -18.59 -16.88 6.20
N GLY A 136 -17.95 -16.08 7.05
CA GLY A 136 -18.55 -15.41 8.21
C GLY A 136 -17.50 -14.57 8.95
N ASP A 137 -17.77 -14.30 10.23
CA ASP A 137 -16.99 -13.37 11.06
C ASP A 137 -15.72 -13.99 11.68
N THR A 138 -15.50 -15.30 11.51
CA THR A 138 -14.31 -15.98 12.04
C THR A 138 -13.07 -15.63 11.24
N ILE A 139 -12.05 -15.12 11.93
CA ILE A 139 -10.75 -14.76 11.36
C ILE A 139 -10.11 -16.01 10.72
N GLN A 140 -9.88 -15.97 9.41
CA GLN A 140 -9.24 -17.07 8.68
C GLN A 140 -7.83 -16.71 8.24
N SER A 141 -6.81 -17.35 8.80
CA SER A 141 -5.40 -17.21 8.42
C SER A 141 -5.03 -17.88 7.08
N THR A 142 -5.89 -17.79 6.05
CA THR A 142 -5.55 -18.29 4.71
C THR A 142 -4.64 -17.33 3.97
N LEU A 143 -3.85 -17.86 3.03
CA LEU A 143 -3.06 -17.05 2.10
C LEU A 143 -3.93 -16.07 1.29
N LYS A 144 -5.16 -16.47 0.92
CA LYS A 144 -6.07 -15.64 0.10
C LYS A 144 -6.66 -14.47 0.91
N TYR A 145 -6.92 -14.68 2.20
CA TYR A 145 -7.33 -13.62 3.14
C TYR A 145 -6.18 -12.64 3.38
N MET A 146 -5.00 -13.14 3.77
CA MET A 146 -3.81 -12.32 4.03
C MET A 146 -3.35 -11.51 2.82
N LEU A 147 -3.32 -12.11 1.62
CA LEU A 147 -3.01 -11.37 0.38
C LEU A 147 -4.07 -10.29 0.09
N GLY A 148 -5.34 -10.53 0.43
CA GLY A 148 -6.40 -9.53 0.34
C GLY A 148 -6.15 -8.31 1.23
N ILE A 149 -5.76 -8.53 2.49
CA ILE A 149 -5.40 -7.44 3.43
C ILE A 149 -4.21 -6.63 2.89
N LEU A 150 -3.14 -7.30 2.48
CA LEU A 150 -1.91 -6.64 1.99
C LEU A 150 -2.10 -5.91 0.66
N ASN A 151 -3.11 -6.28 -0.12
CA ASN A 151 -3.53 -5.55 -1.31
C ASN A 151 -4.71 -4.60 -1.03
N GLY A 152 -5.16 -4.43 0.20
CA GLY A 152 -6.26 -3.51 0.55
C GLY A 152 -7.54 -3.73 -0.26
N CYS A 153 -7.97 -4.98 -0.39
CA CYS A 153 -9.21 -5.38 -1.07
C CYS A 153 -10.44 -5.21 -0.15
N TRP A 154 -11.65 -5.18 -0.71
CA TRP A 154 -12.91 -5.36 0.03
C TRP A 154 -12.94 -6.78 0.64
N ILE A 155 -12.64 -6.92 1.94
CA ILE A 155 -12.72 -8.21 2.65
C ILE A 155 -14.10 -8.31 3.31
N LEU A 156 -15.00 -9.11 2.73
CA LEU A 156 -16.42 -9.07 3.05
C LEU A 156 -16.96 -10.38 3.62
N LYS A 157 -17.87 -10.24 4.59
CA LYS A 157 -18.72 -11.33 5.10
C LYS A 157 -19.58 -11.92 3.97
N PHE A 158 -19.77 -13.24 3.97
CA PHE A 158 -20.63 -13.93 2.99
C PHE A 158 -22.08 -13.40 2.94
N GLU A 159 -22.55 -12.73 3.99
CA GLU A 159 -23.86 -12.06 4.00
C GLU A 159 -24.01 -11.02 2.88
N TRP A 160 -22.94 -10.34 2.47
CA TRP A 160 -22.94 -9.45 1.31
C TRP A 160 -23.38 -10.20 0.03
N VAL A 161 -22.90 -11.43 -0.15
CA VAL A 161 -23.25 -12.25 -1.32
C VAL A 161 -24.74 -12.58 -1.33
N LYS A 162 -25.31 -12.94 -0.17
CA LYS A 162 -26.74 -13.25 -0.04
C LYS A 162 -27.62 -12.04 -0.37
N VAL A 163 -27.31 -10.87 0.19
CA VAL A 163 -28.15 -9.67 0.01
C VAL A 163 -28.05 -9.13 -1.43
N CYS A 164 -26.85 -9.15 -2.04
CA CYS A 164 -26.70 -8.79 -3.45
C CYS A 164 -27.47 -9.75 -4.38
N LEU A 165 -27.46 -11.06 -4.11
CA LEU A 165 -28.26 -12.04 -4.87
C LEU A 165 -29.77 -11.82 -4.67
N GLN A 166 -30.22 -11.58 -3.44
CA GLN A 166 -31.63 -11.37 -3.10
C GLN A 166 -32.20 -10.12 -3.79
N ARG A 167 -31.43 -9.03 -3.84
CA ARG A 167 -31.81 -7.77 -4.50
C ARG A 167 -31.52 -7.75 -6.00
N LYS A 168 -30.60 -8.61 -6.46
CA LYS A 168 -30.00 -8.62 -7.82
C LYS A 168 -29.23 -7.34 -8.16
N GLU A 169 -28.73 -6.65 -7.13
CA GLU A 169 -28.06 -5.35 -7.20
C GLU A 169 -26.76 -5.36 -6.37
N TYR A 170 -25.96 -4.30 -6.46
CA TYR A 170 -24.71 -4.16 -5.69
C TYR A 170 -24.97 -3.49 -4.35
N GLU A 171 -24.85 -4.23 -3.25
CA GLU A 171 -24.83 -3.64 -1.91
C GLU A 171 -23.50 -2.92 -1.63
N GLN A 172 -23.57 -1.82 -0.90
CA GLN A 172 -22.40 -1.07 -0.44
C GLN A 172 -21.49 -1.94 0.46
N GLU A 173 -20.19 -1.86 0.17
CA GLU A 173 -19.09 -2.62 0.77
C GLU A 173 -19.04 -2.48 2.31
N GLU A 174 -19.10 -1.25 2.81
CA GLU A 174 -18.72 -0.84 4.17
C GLU A 174 -19.52 -1.57 5.28
N LYS A 175 -20.78 -1.91 5.02
CA LYS A 175 -21.67 -2.58 5.99
C LYS A 175 -21.29 -4.05 6.25
N TYR A 176 -20.53 -4.64 5.33
CA TYR A 176 -20.16 -6.06 5.33
C TYR A 176 -18.65 -6.29 5.43
N GLU A 177 -17.86 -5.22 5.54
CA GLU A 177 -16.41 -5.24 5.73
C GLU A 177 -16.05 -5.89 7.08
N ILE A 178 -14.99 -6.71 7.06
CA ILE A 178 -14.35 -7.20 8.29
C ILE A 178 -13.54 -6.04 8.91
N PRO A 179 -13.76 -5.68 10.19
CA PRO A 179 -13.05 -4.58 10.85
C PRO A 179 -11.57 -4.91 11.12
N GLU A 180 -10.84 -3.96 11.72
CA GLU A 180 -9.41 -4.05 12.00
C GLU A 180 -8.54 -4.18 10.75
N GLY A 181 -7.61 -5.15 10.71
CA GLY A 181 -6.55 -5.23 9.70
C GLY A 181 -7.00 -5.13 8.25
N PRO A 182 -8.06 -5.83 7.80
CA PRO A 182 -8.65 -5.64 6.49
C PRO A 182 -9.03 -4.19 6.17
N GLN A 183 -9.82 -3.55 7.03
CA GLN A 183 -10.25 -2.16 6.87
C GLN A 183 -9.06 -1.20 6.89
N ARG A 184 -8.07 -1.43 7.75
CA ARG A 184 -6.83 -0.64 7.82
C ARG A 184 -5.98 -0.78 6.55
N GLY A 185 -5.81 -2.01 6.04
CA GLY A 185 -5.12 -2.29 4.79
C GLY A 185 -5.79 -1.65 3.57
N ARG A 186 -7.13 -1.68 3.49
CA ARG A 186 -7.89 -0.97 2.47
C ARG A 186 -7.72 0.54 2.58
N LEU A 187 -8.00 1.14 3.74
CA LEU A 187 -7.88 2.59 3.95
C LEU A 187 -6.47 3.11 3.69
N ASN A 188 -5.43 2.32 3.99
CA ASN A 188 -4.04 2.62 3.64
C ASN A 188 -3.83 2.68 2.12
N ARG A 189 -4.38 1.72 1.36
CA ARG A 189 -4.35 1.72 -0.12
C ARG A 189 -5.15 2.87 -0.72
N GLU A 190 -6.28 3.28 -0.13
CA GLU A 190 -7.08 4.41 -0.61
C GLU A 190 -6.40 5.78 -0.42
N GLN A 191 -5.67 5.91 0.69
CA GLN A 191 -4.80 7.05 0.96
C GLN A 191 -3.48 6.98 0.18
N LEU A 192 -3.24 5.87 -0.55
CA LEU A 192 -2.05 5.60 -1.36
C LEU A 192 -0.74 5.62 -0.53
N LEU A 193 -0.83 5.26 0.75
CA LEU A 193 0.28 5.21 1.70
C LEU A 193 1.23 4.03 1.40
N PRO A 194 2.46 4.01 1.96
CA PRO A 194 3.37 2.87 1.85
C PRO A 194 2.74 1.55 2.31
N LYS A 195 3.22 0.43 1.74
CA LYS A 195 2.75 -0.90 2.13
C LYS A 195 3.29 -1.29 3.52
N LEU A 196 2.65 -2.28 4.15
CA LEU A 196 2.91 -2.69 5.54
C LEU A 196 4.40 -2.89 5.88
N PHE A 197 5.17 -3.49 4.97
CA PHE A 197 6.60 -3.79 5.15
C PHE A 197 7.50 -3.00 4.20
N ASP A 198 7.05 -1.83 3.73
CA ASP A 198 7.87 -0.89 2.97
C ASP A 198 9.08 -0.44 3.81
N GLY A 199 10.30 -0.60 3.27
CA GLY A 199 11.56 -0.38 3.99
C GLY A 199 12.07 -1.57 4.81
N CYS A 200 11.33 -2.69 4.90
CA CYS A 200 11.72 -3.87 5.69
C CYS A 200 12.33 -5.02 4.86
N TYR A 201 13.23 -5.77 5.48
CA TYR A 201 14.01 -6.87 4.88
C TYR A 201 13.84 -8.16 5.66
N PHE A 202 13.59 -9.29 4.99
CA PHE A 202 13.25 -10.56 5.62
C PHE A 202 14.17 -11.70 5.16
N TYR A 203 14.76 -12.42 6.11
CA TYR A 203 15.47 -13.67 5.90
C TYR A 203 14.74 -14.84 6.57
N PHE A 204 14.26 -15.80 5.77
CA PHE A 204 13.60 -17.01 6.28
C PHE A 204 14.62 -18.10 6.61
N GLY A 205 15.03 -18.17 7.88
CA GLY A 205 16.03 -19.11 8.38
C GLY A 205 15.43 -20.45 8.82
N GLY A 206 16.13 -21.55 8.51
CA GLY A 206 15.68 -22.90 8.86
C GLY A 206 14.58 -23.46 7.93
N THR A 207 13.86 -24.45 8.44
CA THR A 207 12.73 -25.12 7.77
C THR A 207 11.40 -24.59 8.31
N PHE A 208 10.36 -24.66 7.48
CA PHE A 208 9.00 -24.21 7.81
C PHE A 208 8.00 -25.28 7.38
N LYS A 209 7.19 -25.77 8.33
CA LYS A 209 6.15 -26.80 8.14
C LYS A 209 4.74 -26.23 8.26
N HIS A 210 4.52 -25.34 9.21
CA HIS A 210 3.21 -24.76 9.53
C HIS A 210 2.91 -23.54 8.66
N HIS A 211 3.93 -22.74 8.37
CA HIS A 211 3.85 -21.59 7.47
C HIS A 211 4.77 -21.78 6.25
N PRO A 212 4.34 -22.50 5.20
CA PRO A 212 5.20 -22.84 4.06
C PRO A 212 5.95 -21.64 3.50
N LYS A 213 7.27 -21.77 3.32
CA LYS A 213 8.19 -20.67 2.99
C LYS A 213 7.77 -19.88 1.74
N ASP A 214 7.22 -20.54 0.73
CA ASP A 214 6.72 -19.88 -0.48
C ASP A 214 5.51 -18.97 -0.22
N ASN A 215 4.67 -19.30 0.76
CA ASN A 215 3.55 -18.46 1.19
C ASN A 215 4.07 -17.22 1.92
N LEU A 216 5.05 -17.39 2.81
CA LEU A 216 5.71 -16.28 3.50
C LEU A 216 6.42 -15.32 2.52
N ILE A 217 7.10 -15.87 1.50
CA ILE A 217 7.73 -15.08 0.41
C ILE A 217 6.68 -14.28 -0.39
N LYS A 218 5.54 -14.90 -0.75
CA LYS A 218 4.42 -14.20 -1.41
C LYS A 218 3.87 -13.08 -0.53
N LEU A 219 3.74 -13.29 0.77
CA LEU A 219 3.25 -12.29 1.72
C LEU A 219 4.22 -11.11 1.88
N VAL A 220 5.52 -11.35 2.06
CA VAL A 220 6.54 -10.27 2.09
C VAL A 220 6.48 -9.42 0.82
N THR A 221 6.42 -10.08 -0.35
CA THR A 221 6.36 -9.41 -1.66
C THR A 221 5.07 -8.60 -1.82
N ALA A 222 3.93 -9.15 -1.42
CA ALA A 222 2.65 -8.44 -1.41
C ALA A 222 2.65 -7.24 -0.47
N ALA A 223 3.30 -7.35 0.69
CA ALA A 223 3.47 -6.32 1.72
C ALA A 223 4.55 -5.27 1.41
N GLY A 224 5.30 -5.39 0.30
CA GLY A 224 6.33 -4.43 -0.09
C GLY A 224 7.71 -4.61 0.58
N GLY A 225 7.88 -5.65 1.40
CA GLY A 225 9.17 -6.01 1.98
C GLY A 225 10.09 -6.71 0.99
N GLN A 226 11.39 -6.76 1.30
CA GLN A 226 12.41 -7.36 0.45
C GLN A 226 12.92 -8.70 1.03
N ILE A 227 13.19 -9.68 0.17
CA ILE A 227 13.72 -10.99 0.58
C ILE A 227 15.25 -10.98 0.54
N LEU A 228 15.87 -11.32 1.66
CA LEU A 228 17.30 -11.56 1.77
C LEU A 228 17.63 -13.00 1.38
N SER A 229 18.55 -13.20 0.43
CA SER A 229 19.01 -14.52 0.00
C SER A 229 20.06 -15.15 0.94
N ARG A 230 20.68 -14.34 1.80
CA ARG A 230 21.70 -14.74 2.80
C ARG A 230 21.31 -14.20 4.17
N LYS A 231 21.70 -14.91 5.24
CA LYS A 231 21.44 -14.46 6.63
C LYS A 231 22.16 -13.12 6.85
N PRO A 232 21.46 -12.05 7.29
CA PRO A 232 22.12 -10.79 7.62
C PRO A 232 23.07 -10.99 8.82
N LYS A 233 24.22 -10.33 8.75
CA LYS A 233 25.28 -10.33 9.75
C LYS A 233 25.29 -8.99 10.50
N PRO A 234 24.88 -8.91 11.78
CA PRO A 234 24.80 -7.64 12.52
C PRO A 234 26.10 -6.82 12.59
N ASP A 235 27.23 -7.52 12.45
CA ASP A 235 28.61 -7.05 12.43
C ASP A 235 29.10 -6.57 11.05
N SER A 236 28.31 -6.75 9.98
CA SER A 236 28.72 -6.40 8.62
C SER A 236 28.28 -5.00 8.21
N ASP A 237 29.22 -4.24 7.63
CA ASP A 237 29.02 -2.90 7.06
C ASP A 237 27.76 -2.80 6.18
N VAL A 238 27.46 -3.84 5.39
CA VAL A 238 26.28 -3.89 4.51
C VAL A 238 24.97 -3.84 5.31
N THR A 239 24.90 -4.47 6.49
CA THR A 239 23.69 -4.41 7.33
C THR A 239 23.59 -3.11 8.13
N GLN A 240 24.74 -2.46 8.41
CA GLN A 240 24.81 -1.23 9.19
C GLN A 240 24.56 0.02 8.33
N THR A 241 25.02 0.00 7.07
CA THR A 241 24.81 1.06 6.06
C THR A 241 23.39 1.10 5.47
N ILE A 242 22.58 0.05 5.66
CA ILE A 242 21.14 0.11 5.38
C ILE A 242 20.51 1.21 6.24
N ASN A 243 20.14 2.32 5.59
CA ASN A 243 19.54 3.50 6.22
C ASN A 243 18.06 3.63 5.84
N THR A 244 17.35 2.50 5.82
CA THR A 244 15.92 2.45 5.50
C THR A 244 15.05 2.66 6.73
N VAL A 245 13.88 3.26 6.52
CA VAL A 245 12.88 3.57 7.53
C VAL A 245 11.62 2.75 7.29
N ALA A 246 11.15 2.02 8.30
CA ALA A 246 9.87 1.31 8.24
C ALA A 246 8.73 2.29 8.50
N TYR A 247 7.89 2.58 7.49
CA TYR A 247 6.81 3.57 7.62
C TYR A 247 5.75 3.19 8.67
N HIS A 248 5.47 1.90 8.84
CA HIS A 248 4.46 1.39 9.77
C HIS A 248 5.01 1.11 11.19
N ALA A 249 6.30 1.36 11.44
CA ALA A 249 6.83 1.32 12.80
C ALA A 249 6.33 2.52 13.62
N LYS A 250 6.17 2.32 14.94
CA LYS A 250 5.89 3.43 15.85
C LYS A 250 7.04 4.46 15.80
N PRO A 251 6.79 5.79 15.90
CA PRO A 251 7.82 6.81 15.70
C PRO A 251 9.04 6.70 16.63
N ASP A 252 8.84 6.08 17.79
CA ASP A 252 9.72 5.88 18.94
C ASP A 252 10.34 4.47 19.03
N SER A 253 9.88 3.50 18.23
CA SER A 253 10.42 2.12 18.27
C SER A 253 11.71 1.96 17.47
N ASP A 254 12.63 1.15 17.98
CA ASP A 254 13.82 0.66 17.27
C ASP A 254 13.49 0.08 15.88
N GLN A 255 12.31 -0.54 15.72
CA GLN A 255 11.86 -1.14 14.46
C GLN A 255 11.81 -0.14 13.30
N ARG A 256 11.72 1.17 13.61
CA ARG A 256 11.73 2.25 12.63
C ARG A 256 13.05 2.35 11.86
N LEU A 257 14.18 1.98 12.47
CA LEU A 257 15.53 2.06 11.89
C LEU A 257 16.25 0.70 11.82
N CYS A 258 15.82 -0.25 12.65
CA CYS A 258 16.26 -1.65 12.64
C CYS A 258 15.28 -2.47 11.77
N THR A 259 15.32 -2.31 10.45
CA THR A 259 14.29 -2.85 9.55
C THR A 259 14.60 -4.25 9.00
N GLN A 260 15.60 -4.96 9.53
CA GLN A 260 15.99 -6.30 9.10
C GLN A 260 15.47 -7.37 10.07
N TYR A 261 14.82 -8.42 9.54
CA TYR A 261 14.17 -9.47 10.31
C TYR A 261 14.65 -10.86 9.86
N ILE A 262 15.17 -11.65 10.79
CA ILE A 262 15.37 -13.09 10.62
C ILE A 262 14.12 -13.78 11.16
N ILE A 263 13.34 -14.37 10.26
CA ILE A 263 12.15 -15.14 10.61
C ILE A 263 12.53 -16.60 10.82
N TYR A 264 12.01 -17.21 11.89
CA TYR A 264 12.13 -18.63 12.22
C TYR A 264 10.76 -19.25 12.52
N GLU A 265 10.61 -20.57 12.44
CA GLU A 265 9.36 -21.26 12.79
C GLU A 265 9.23 -21.45 14.31
N ASP A 266 8.07 -21.06 14.85
CA ASP A 266 7.71 -21.04 16.28
C ASP A 266 7.92 -22.37 17.02
N LEU A 267 7.65 -23.47 16.31
CA LEU A 267 7.72 -24.84 16.84
C LEU A 267 9.10 -25.48 16.60
N SER A 268 10.09 -24.70 16.19
CA SER A 268 11.49 -25.12 16.24
C SER A 268 12.05 -24.98 17.66
N ASN A 269 12.94 -25.89 18.06
CA ASN A 269 13.59 -25.86 19.38
C ASN A 269 14.59 -24.69 19.54
N HIS A 270 14.71 -23.80 18.55
CA HIS A 270 15.67 -22.70 18.52
C HIS A 270 14.99 -21.37 18.87
N ARG A 271 14.92 -21.06 20.17
CA ARG A 271 14.59 -19.71 20.63
C ARG A 271 15.87 -18.84 20.64
N PRO A 272 15.82 -17.60 20.13
CA PRO A 272 16.97 -16.69 20.19
C PRO A 272 17.17 -16.19 21.63
N GLU A 273 18.43 -16.07 22.07
CA GLU A 273 18.76 -15.48 23.38
C GLU A 273 18.44 -13.97 23.46
N LYS A 274 18.37 -13.30 22.30
CA LYS A 274 18.07 -11.87 22.16
C LYS A 274 17.18 -11.65 20.95
N VAL A 275 16.10 -10.88 21.13
CA VAL A 275 15.17 -10.48 20.06
C VAL A 275 15.80 -9.53 19.03
N ARG A 276 16.88 -8.82 19.39
CA ARG A 276 17.61 -7.90 18.50
C ARG A 276 19.13 -8.01 18.70
N GLN A 277 19.87 -7.90 17.59
CA GLN A 277 21.31 -7.65 17.56
C GLN A 277 21.64 -6.64 16.45
N GLY A 278 22.18 -5.48 16.81
CA GLY A 278 22.38 -4.38 15.86
C GLY A 278 21.06 -3.95 15.23
N LYS A 279 21.04 -3.80 13.89
CA LYS A 279 19.82 -3.50 13.10
C LYS A 279 18.95 -4.72 12.78
N VAL A 280 19.30 -5.92 13.28
CA VAL A 280 18.67 -7.19 12.92
C VAL A 280 17.84 -7.75 14.08
N TRP A 281 16.56 -8.01 13.84
CA TRP A 281 15.67 -8.73 14.75
C TRP A 281 15.68 -10.24 14.48
N MET A 282 15.39 -11.01 15.53
CA MET A 282 15.00 -12.42 15.47
C MET A 282 13.52 -12.50 15.83
N ALA A 283 12.66 -12.86 14.87
CA ALA A 283 11.21 -12.87 15.05
C ALA A 283 10.58 -14.23 14.66
N PRO A 284 9.56 -14.70 15.39
CA PRO A 284 8.86 -15.92 15.03
C PRO A 284 7.96 -15.74 13.79
N SER A 285 7.51 -16.85 13.22
CA SER A 285 6.59 -16.85 12.08
C SER A 285 5.16 -16.42 12.47
N SER A 286 4.73 -16.67 13.71
CA SER A 286 3.50 -16.11 14.29
C SER A 286 3.45 -14.59 14.18
N TRP A 287 4.42 -13.89 14.78
CA TRP A 287 4.55 -12.42 14.73
C TRP A 287 4.40 -11.86 13.30
N PHE A 288 5.03 -12.51 12.31
CA PHE A 288 4.92 -12.09 10.91
C PHE A 288 3.48 -12.23 10.37
N ILE A 289 2.81 -13.33 10.68
CA ILE A 289 1.40 -13.56 10.34
C ILE A 289 0.50 -12.57 11.09
N ASP A 290 0.72 -12.35 12.39
CA ASP A 290 -0.09 -11.45 13.22
C ASP A 290 0.03 -9.99 12.77
N CYS A 291 1.22 -9.56 12.34
CA CYS A 291 1.43 -8.27 11.67
C CYS A 291 0.58 -8.13 10.40
N VAL A 292 0.57 -9.17 9.55
CA VAL A 292 -0.19 -9.20 8.30
C VAL A 292 -1.70 -9.24 8.55
N MET A 293 -2.15 -10.01 9.54
CA MET A 293 -3.57 -10.17 9.91
C MET A 293 -4.13 -8.90 10.55
N SER A 294 -3.33 -8.19 11.33
CA SER A 294 -3.67 -6.89 11.94
C SER A 294 -3.46 -5.70 11.00
N PHE A 295 -2.72 -5.85 9.89
CA PHE A 295 -2.14 -4.75 9.12
C PHE A 295 -1.46 -3.71 10.04
N GLU A 296 -0.46 -4.19 10.77
CA GLU A 296 0.26 -3.43 11.80
C GLU A 296 1.69 -3.98 11.91
N LEU A 297 2.71 -3.13 12.10
CA LEU A 297 4.06 -3.62 12.43
C LEU A 297 4.16 -3.75 13.96
N LEU A 298 3.91 -4.95 14.46
CA LEU A 298 3.83 -5.23 15.89
C LEU A 298 5.23 -5.16 16.54
N PRO A 299 5.35 -4.67 17.78
CA PRO A 299 6.62 -4.63 18.51
C PRO A 299 7.22 -6.03 18.73
N LEU A 300 8.52 -6.07 19.02
CA LEU A 300 9.31 -7.28 19.33
C LEU A 300 10.13 -7.13 20.63
N ASP A 301 9.98 -5.98 21.27
CA ASP A 301 10.80 -5.37 22.32
C ASP A 301 10.02 -5.16 23.62
N SER A 302 8.80 -5.70 23.70
CA SER A 302 7.85 -5.62 24.82
C SER A 302 7.41 -7.00 25.32
#